data_AF-A0A966TGH5-F1
#
_entry.id   AF-A0A966TGH5-F1
#
_cell.length_a   1.000
_cell.length_b   1.000
_cell.length_c   1.000
_cell.angle_alpha   90.00
_cell.angle_beta   90.00
_cell.angle_gamma   90.00
#
_symmetry.space_group_name_H-M   'P 1'
#
loop_
_entity.id
_entity.type
_entity.pdbx_description
1 polymer ?
#
loop_
_entity_poly.entity_id
_entity_poly.type
_entity_poly.pdbx_seq_one_letter_code
_entity_poly.pdbx_strand_id
1 'polypeptide(L)'
;MDDFAAVSQPNVSRSRELLNDAVFGRKTKPSIYDRLFAFWFQQLVYPQIWEDPLVDLQALSLKETDHVVAIASGGCNVLSYLTHSPRKITAVDLNHAHVELLHLKIETIRRLDYPMFYQMFGRGDSDQNIKNYFESVAPHLKQTSRDFWEEGMRGFERIRMFEKGFYKFGLLGQLVGFIHFIALLYGVKLGELLRQPTVEAQGEWFDQNVAKIFDSYLFQKLVLSPIALYNLGIPPAQYASLCDGRPETMSNVLKNRARRLAAMEKIDNNYFAYQAYGRTYDHSSATNKPPYLQERFFATVRDNIDRIKVE
;
A
#
# COMPACT_ATOMS: atom_id res chain seq x y z
N MET A 1 44.56 4.77 1.78
CA MET A 1 43.61 5.89 1.90
C MET A 1 42.24 5.28 1.62
N ASP A 2 41.82 4.44 2.55
CA ASP A 2 40.59 3.67 2.51
C ASP A 2 39.90 3.97 3.82
N ASP A 3 38.86 4.79 3.80
CA ASP A 3 38.01 5.02 4.96
C ASP A 3 36.57 5.26 4.49
N PHE A 4 36.00 4.22 3.88
CA PHE A 4 34.55 4.03 3.78
C PHE A 4 34.19 2.80 4.63
N ALA A 5 34.41 2.91 5.94
CA ALA A 5 34.00 1.89 6.90
C ALA A 5 32.58 2.18 7.44
N ALA A 6 31.76 1.12 7.37
CA ALA A 6 30.53 0.89 8.13
C ALA A 6 29.30 1.77 7.81
N VAL A 7 28.58 1.42 6.74
CA VAL A 7 27.15 1.75 6.61
C VAL A 7 26.39 0.98 7.71
N SER A 8 25.82 1.70 8.67
CA SER A 8 24.98 1.14 9.73
C SER A 8 23.79 0.40 9.13
N GLN A 9 23.62 -0.87 9.51
CA GLN A 9 22.43 -1.64 9.18
C GLN A 9 21.15 -0.91 9.66
N PRO A 10 20.01 -1.04 8.98
CA PRO A 10 18.72 -0.64 9.54
C PRO A 10 18.44 -1.52 10.75
N ASN A 11 18.79 -1.03 11.94
CA ASN A 11 18.52 -1.70 13.19
C ASN A 11 17.03 -1.50 13.49
N VAL A 12 16.28 -2.59 13.73
CA VAL A 12 14.88 -2.54 14.16
C VAL A 12 14.71 -1.59 15.35
N SER A 13 15.70 -1.53 16.27
CA SER A 13 15.69 -0.58 17.38
C SER A 13 15.77 0.88 16.94
N ARG A 14 16.61 1.20 15.93
CA ARG A 14 16.74 2.55 15.36
C ARG A 14 15.50 2.96 14.58
N SER A 15 14.88 2.03 13.84
CA SER A 15 13.59 2.31 13.16
C SER A 15 12.49 2.61 14.18
N ARG A 16 12.43 1.85 15.28
CA ARG A 16 11.52 2.14 16.40
C ARG A 16 11.80 3.50 17.05
N GLU A 17 13.06 3.84 17.25
CA GLU A 17 13.47 5.14 17.82
C GLU A 17 13.07 6.30 16.90
N LEU A 18 13.41 6.23 15.61
CA LEU A 18 13.04 7.25 14.63
C LEU A 18 11.51 7.36 14.43
N LEU A 19 10.79 6.23 14.46
CA LEU A 19 9.32 6.25 14.45
C LEU A 19 8.76 6.91 15.71
N ASN A 20 9.30 6.59 16.88
CA ASN A 20 8.87 7.22 18.12
C ASN A 20 9.13 8.74 18.05
N ASP A 21 10.30 9.17 17.59
CA ASP A 21 10.62 10.60 17.45
C ASP A 21 9.73 11.30 16.40
N ALA A 22 9.44 10.65 15.27
CA ALA A 22 8.57 11.19 14.23
C ALA A 22 7.10 11.29 14.69
N VAL A 23 6.62 10.31 15.47
CA VAL A 23 5.24 10.25 15.96
C VAL A 23 5.02 11.16 17.16
N PHE A 24 5.93 11.14 18.13
CA PHE A 24 5.79 11.87 19.38
C PHE A 24 6.36 13.29 19.31
N GLY A 25 7.32 13.57 18.41
CA GLY A 25 8.03 14.84 18.35
C GLY A 25 8.69 15.20 19.70
N ARG A 26 8.81 16.50 20.00
CA ARG A 26 9.27 17.01 21.32
C ARG A 26 8.18 16.97 22.41
N LYS A 27 7.17 16.08 22.32
CA LYS A 27 6.14 16.00 23.38
C LYS A 27 6.70 15.27 24.59
N THR A 28 6.71 15.94 25.74
CA THR A 28 7.23 15.41 27.02
C THR A 28 6.38 14.28 27.62
N LYS A 29 5.12 14.11 27.17
CA LYS A 29 4.24 12.98 27.56
C LYS A 29 3.42 12.50 26.35
N PRO A 30 3.82 11.41 25.68
CA PRO A 30 3.03 10.83 24.59
C PRO A 30 1.74 10.19 25.15
N SER A 31 0.62 10.42 24.49
CA SER A 31 -0.69 9.87 24.88
C SER A 31 -0.76 8.36 24.61
N ILE A 32 -1.75 7.69 25.22
CA ILE A 32 -2.02 6.27 24.91
C ILE A 32 -2.31 6.05 23.42
N TYR A 33 -2.91 7.05 22.76
CA TYR A 33 -3.21 7.04 21.33
C TYR A 33 -1.96 7.16 20.47
N ASP A 34 -1.00 7.98 20.88
CA ASP A 34 0.27 8.11 20.15
C ASP A 34 1.06 6.78 20.23
N ARG A 35 1.00 6.08 21.37
CA ARG A 35 1.65 4.77 21.55
C ARG A 35 0.99 3.68 20.72
N LEU A 36 -0.34 3.68 20.66
CA LEU A 36 -1.10 2.82 19.76
C LEU A 36 -0.70 3.11 18.31
N PHE A 37 -0.68 4.38 17.90
CA PHE A 37 -0.25 4.77 16.55
C PHE A 37 1.14 4.24 16.22
N ALA A 38 2.13 4.45 17.08
CA ALA A 38 3.49 3.94 16.88
C ALA A 38 3.53 2.41 16.75
N PHE A 39 2.71 1.68 17.51
CA PHE A 39 2.59 0.23 17.39
C PHE A 39 1.97 -0.21 16.05
N TRP A 40 0.91 0.46 15.59
CA TRP A 40 0.26 0.15 14.31
C TRP A 40 1.13 0.52 13.12
N PHE A 41 1.89 1.62 13.21
CA PHE A 41 2.83 2.05 12.16
C PHE A 41 4.06 1.15 12.03
N GLN A 42 4.30 0.25 13.00
CA GLN A 42 5.31 -0.81 12.89
C GLN A 42 4.79 -2.04 12.13
N GLN A 43 3.48 -2.10 11.83
CA GLN A 43 2.88 -3.16 11.04
C GLN A 43 2.79 -2.76 9.56
N LEU A 44 2.47 -3.74 8.71
CA LEU A 44 2.18 -3.47 7.31
C LEU A 44 0.95 -2.56 7.20
N VAL A 45 1.14 -1.30 6.81
CA VAL A 45 0.03 -0.35 6.67
C VAL A 45 -0.67 -0.55 5.34
N TYR A 46 0.11 -0.57 4.25
CA TYR A 46 -0.38 -0.59 2.88
C TYR A 46 0.26 -1.74 2.08
N PRO A 47 -0.53 -2.73 1.62
CA PRO A 47 -0.07 -3.75 0.66
C PRO A 47 0.16 -3.16 -0.74
N GLN A 48 -0.61 -2.13 -1.09
CA GLN A 48 -0.48 -1.29 -2.27
C GLN A 48 -0.41 0.17 -1.83
N ILE A 49 0.50 0.93 -2.42
CA ILE A 49 0.59 2.38 -2.26
C ILE A 49 -0.58 3.10 -2.99
N TRP A 50 -0.92 4.33 -2.60
CA TRP A 50 -2.10 5.08 -3.10
C TRP A 50 -1.75 6.35 -3.87
N GLU A 51 -0.48 6.53 -4.15
CA GLU A 51 0.13 7.53 -5.01
C GLU A 51 0.29 6.93 -6.41
N ASP A 52 -0.20 7.64 -7.43
CA ASP A 52 -0.11 7.17 -8.81
C ASP A 52 1.30 7.39 -9.38
N PRO A 53 2.10 6.32 -9.61
CA PRO A 53 3.42 6.47 -10.17
C PRO A 53 3.40 7.02 -11.59
N LEU A 54 2.29 6.95 -12.34
CA LEU A 54 2.21 7.54 -13.68
C LEU A 54 2.22 9.07 -13.62
N VAL A 55 1.54 9.65 -12.63
CA VAL A 55 1.57 11.10 -12.39
C VAL A 55 2.97 11.53 -11.97
N ASP A 56 3.61 10.76 -11.08
CA ASP A 56 4.99 11.03 -10.65
C ASP A 56 5.96 10.95 -11.84
N LEU A 57 5.87 9.90 -12.67
CA LEU A 57 6.72 9.71 -13.84
C LEU A 57 6.55 10.83 -14.87
N GLN A 58 5.32 11.28 -15.09
CA GLN A 58 5.04 12.42 -15.97
C GLN A 58 5.66 13.71 -15.44
N ALA A 59 5.47 14.00 -14.14
CA ALA A 59 5.95 15.23 -13.52
C ALA A 59 7.48 15.27 -13.40
N LEU A 60 8.09 14.15 -12.99
CA LEU A 60 9.53 14.06 -12.78
C LEU A 60 10.31 13.94 -14.10
N SER A 61 9.70 13.37 -15.14
CA SER A 61 10.36 13.13 -16.43
C SER A 61 11.74 12.46 -16.27
N LEU A 62 11.77 11.35 -15.52
CA LEU A 62 12.99 10.67 -15.09
C LEU A 62 13.90 10.30 -16.26
N LYS A 63 15.20 10.52 -16.06
CA LYS A 63 16.29 10.24 -17.00
C LYS A 63 17.27 9.24 -16.40
N GLU A 64 18.05 8.60 -17.27
CA GLU A 64 19.08 7.63 -16.88
C GLU A 64 20.22 8.24 -16.03
N THR A 65 20.32 9.56 -15.96
CA THR A 65 21.29 10.29 -15.13
C THR A 65 20.81 10.51 -13.69
N ASP A 66 19.52 10.33 -13.43
CA ASP A 66 18.89 10.82 -12.21
C ASP A 66 19.09 9.88 -11.03
N HIS A 67 19.30 10.48 -9.85
CA HIS A 67 19.25 9.78 -8.58
C HIS A 67 17.99 10.19 -7.83
N VAL A 68 17.06 9.25 -7.69
CA VAL A 68 15.78 9.46 -6.99
C VAL A 68 15.94 9.08 -5.53
N VAL A 69 15.45 9.91 -4.61
CA VAL A 69 15.23 9.52 -3.22
C VAL A 69 13.72 9.42 -3.03
N ALA A 70 13.24 8.26 -2.63
CA ALA A 70 11.81 7.98 -2.50
C ALA A 70 11.51 7.29 -1.17
N ILE A 71 10.33 7.58 -0.61
CA ILE A 71 9.84 6.81 0.53
C ILE A 71 9.51 5.40 0.03
N ALA A 72 9.98 4.35 0.70
CA ALA A 72 9.84 2.99 0.19
C ALA A 72 8.36 2.62 0.05
N SER A 73 7.56 2.83 1.10
CA SER A 73 6.10 2.66 1.14
C SER A 73 5.64 1.34 0.51
N GLY A 74 6.33 0.25 0.86
CA GLY A 74 6.08 -1.09 0.33
C GLY A 74 6.59 -1.34 -1.09
N GLY A 75 7.27 -0.38 -1.70
CA GLY A 75 8.07 -0.52 -2.92
C GLY A 75 7.34 -0.30 -4.24
N CYS A 76 6.04 -0.03 -4.25
CA CYS A 76 5.27 0.07 -5.50
C CYS A 76 5.79 1.17 -6.44
N ASN A 77 5.99 2.39 -5.93
CA ASN A 77 6.47 3.51 -6.74
C ASN A 77 7.97 3.37 -7.04
N VAL A 78 8.78 2.96 -6.05
CA VAL A 78 10.21 2.66 -6.24
C VAL A 78 10.44 1.70 -7.41
N LEU A 79 9.69 0.59 -7.47
CA LEU A 79 9.81 -0.38 -8.56
C LEU A 79 9.21 0.16 -9.87
N SER A 80 8.17 0.99 -9.81
CA SER A 80 7.59 1.61 -11.01
C SER A 80 8.53 2.63 -11.64
N TYR A 81 9.33 3.35 -10.85
CA TYR A 81 10.33 4.28 -11.37
C TYR A 81 11.46 3.58 -12.13
N LEU A 82 11.78 2.32 -11.80
CA LEU A 82 12.76 1.54 -12.55
C LEU A 82 12.37 1.29 -14.02
N THR A 83 11.09 1.45 -14.38
CA THR A 83 10.64 1.37 -15.79
C THR A 83 11.25 2.45 -16.68
N HIS A 84 11.74 3.55 -16.09
CA HIS A 84 12.41 4.65 -16.77
C HIS A 84 13.94 4.61 -16.59
N SER A 85 14.47 3.51 -16.05
CA SER A 85 15.91 3.27 -15.91
C SER A 85 16.72 4.42 -15.28
N PRO A 86 16.29 5.05 -14.16
CA PRO A 86 17.09 6.07 -13.50
C PRO A 86 18.46 5.51 -13.08
N ARG A 87 19.45 6.38 -12.89
CA ARG A 87 20.81 5.94 -12.49
C ARG A 87 20.76 5.15 -11.18
N LYS A 88 19.96 5.63 -10.23
CA LYS A 88 19.87 5.08 -8.88
C LYS A 88 18.56 5.48 -8.22
N ILE A 89 18.03 4.62 -7.36
CA ILE A 89 16.97 4.98 -6.42
C ILE A 89 17.45 4.66 -5.01
N THR A 90 17.43 5.64 -4.09
CA THR A 90 17.53 5.38 -2.66
C THR A 90 16.13 5.35 -2.08
N ALA A 91 15.69 4.17 -1.64
CA ALA A 91 14.42 3.96 -0.96
C ALA A 91 14.64 4.05 0.56
N VAL A 92 13.96 4.98 1.22
CA VAL A 92 14.04 5.19 2.67
C VAL A 92 12.66 4.96 3.29
N ASP A 93 12.58 4.33 4.46
CA ASP A 93 11.31 4.26 5.18
C ASP A 93 11.52 4.14 6.69
N LEU A 94 10.61 4.75 7.44
CA LEU A 94 10.57 4.58 8.89
C LEU A 94 9.85 3.28 9.27
N ASN A 95 8.92 2.82 8.43
CA ASN A 95 8.18 1.59 8.65
C ASN A 95 8.98 0.37 8.17
N HIS A 96 9.48 -0.40 9.12
CA HIS A 96 10.17 -1.66 8.87
C HIS A 96 9.36 -2.64 8.00
N ALA A 97 8.04 -2.75 8.19
CA ALA A 97 7.22 -3.64 7.38
C ALA A 97 7.19 -3.25 5.88
N HIS A 98 7.29 -1.95 5.58
CA HIS A 98 7.38 -1.45 4.21
C HIS A 98 8.76 -1.70 3.59
N VAL A 99 9.82 -1.56 4.38
CA VAL A 99 11.19 -1.95 3.99
C VAL A 99 11.25 -3.43 3.65
N GLU A 100 10.70 -4.30 4.52
CA GLU A 100 10.73 -5.74 4.30
C GLU A 100 9.86 -6.20 3.13
N LEU A 101 8.77 -5.48 2.82
CA LEU A 101 7.99 -5.71 1.61
C LEU A 101 8.74 -5.33 0.34
N LEU A 102 9.52 -4.25 0.37
CA LEU A 102 10.38 -3.90 -0.75
C LEU A 102 11.50 -4.95 -0.93
N HIS A 103 12.15 -5.40 0.14
CA HIS A 103 13.14 -6.48 0.05
C HIS A 103 12.56 -7.77 -0.53
N LEU A 104 11.36 -8.17 -0.09
CA LEU A 104 10.67 -9.34 -0.63
C LEU A 104 10.38 -9.20 -2.12
N LYS A 105 9.87 -8.04 -2.56
CA LYS A 105 9.60 -7.76 -3.98
C LYS A 105 10.88 -7.79 -4.82
N ILE A 106 11.98 -7.19 -4.34
CA ILE A 106 13.28 -7.19 -5.02
C ILE A 106 13.77 -8.62 -5.23
N GLU A 107 13.82 -9.45 -4.18
CA GLU A 107 14.28 -10.83 -4.34
C GLU A 107 13.33 -11.65 -5.20
N THR A 108 12.01 -11.42 -5.14
CA THR A 108 11.07 -12.14 -6.00
C THR A 108 11.29 -11.81 -7.48
N ILE A 109 11.54 -10.53 -7.82
CA ILE A 109 11.84 -10.10 -9.20
C ILE A 109 13.18 -10.72 -9.69
N ARG A 110 14.17 -10.85 -8.80
CA ARG A 110 15.45 -11.48 -9.13
C ARG A 110 15.34 -12.98 -9.41
N ARG A 111 14.43 -13.67 -8.71
CA ARG A 111 14.42 -15.14 -8.62
C ARG A 111 13.32 -15.80 -9.44
N LEU A 112 12.20 -15.13 -9.62
CA LEU A 112 11.02 -15.68 -10.27
C LEU A 112 10.82 -15.08 -11.66
N ASP A 113 10.14 -15.83 -12.53
CA ASP A 113 9.65 -15.29 -13.79
C ASP A 113 8.40 -14.42 -13.56
N TYR A 114 7.95 -13.73 -14.63
CA TYR A 114 6.81 -12.84 -14.53
C TYR A 114 5.52 -13.55 -14.06
N PRO A 115 5.12 -14.72 -14.60
CA PRO A 115 3.93 -15.43 -14.11
C PRO A 115 3.95 -15.71 -12.61
N MET A 116 5.07 -16.19 -12.06
CA MET A 116 5.20 -16.48 -10.63
C MET A 116 5.23 -15.19 -9.79
N PHE A 117 5.95 -14.16 -10.25
CA PHE A 117 5.95 -12.85 -9.61
C PHE A 117 4.54 -12.22 -9.58
N TYR A 118 3.81 -12.30 -10.69
CA TYR A 118 2.44 -11.78 -10.80
C TYR A 118 1.44 -12.62 -10.00
N GLN A 119 1.63 -13.94 -9.89
CA GLN A 119 0.82 -14.77 -8.98
C GLN A 119 0.99 -14.31 -7.52
N MET A 120 2.20 -13.90 -7.13
CA MET A 120 2.49 -13.45 -5.77
C MET A 120 2.00 -12.02 -5.52
N PHE A 121 2.35 -11.05 -6.35
CA PHE A 121 2.03 -9.65 -6.11
C PHE A 121 0.86 -9.10 -6.93
N GLY A 122 0.47 -9.74 -8.03
CA GLY A 122 -0.74 -9.39 -8.76
C GLY A 122 -1.98 -10.04 -8.13
N ARG A 123 -1.94 -11.34 -7.84
CA ARG A 123 -3.09 -12.07 -7.27
C ARG A 123 -3.00 -12.20 -5.75
N GLY A 124 -1.89 -12.75 -5.26
CA GLY A 124 -1.57 -12.84 -3.84
C GLY A 124 -2.50 -13.77 -3.05
N ASP A 125 -3.05 -14.80 -3.67
CA ASP A 125 -4.10 -15.67 -3.12
C ASP A 125 -3.87 -17.17 -3.41
N SER A 126 -2.61 -17.63 -3.40
CA SER A 126 -2.28 -19.01 -3.75
C SER A 126 -1.22 -19.63 -2.83
N ASP A 127 -1.43 -20.90 -2.46
CA ASP A 127 -0.45 -21.71 -1.72
C ASP A 127 0.88 -21.85 -2.49
N GLN A 128 0.84 -21.76 -3.83
CA GLN A 128 2.04 -21.78 -4.66
C GLN A 128 2.97 -20.59 -4.35
N ASN A 129 2.44 -19.46 -3.88
CA ASN A 129 3.25 -18.32 -3.46
C ASN A 129 4.15 -18.68 -2.27
N ILE A 130 3.65 -19.49 -1.35
CA ILE A 130 4.38 -19.92 -0.15
C ILE A 130 5.48 -20.91 -0.53
N LYS A 131 5.16 -21.85 -1.44
CA LYS A 131 6.14 -22.77 -2.00
C LYS A 131 7.27 -22.01 -2.71
N ASN A 132 6.92 -21.10 -3.63
CA ASN A 132 7.88 -20.28 -4.36
C ASN A 132 8.75 -19.43 -3.42
N TYR A 133 8.14 -18.88 -2.36
CA TYR A 133 8.88 -18.14 -1.34
C TYR A 133 9.97 -19.00 -0.70
N PHE A 134 9.62 -20.15 -0.11
CA PHE A 134 10.59 -20.98 0.61
C PHE A 134 11.64 -21.61 -0.31
N GLU A 135 11.26 -22.01 -1.52
CA GLU A 135 12.17 -22.70 -2.46
C GLU A 135 13.12 -21.73 -3.17
N SER A 136 12.68 -20.52 -3.51
CA SER A 136 13.40 -19.64 -4.44
C SER A 136 13.70 -18.24 -3.93
N VAL A 137 12.99 -17.73 -2.92
CA VAL A 137 13.13 -16.34 -2.44
C VAL A 137 13.81 -16.29 -1.08
N ALA A 138 13.28 -17.03 -0.09
CA ALA A 138 13.78 -17.07 1.28
C ALA A 138 15.28 -17.34 1.42
N PRO A 139 15.90 -18.25 0.64
CA PRO A 139 17.35 -18.51 0.73
C PRO A 139 18.23 -17.30 0.40
N HIS A 140 17.68 -16.28 -0.25
CA HIS A 140 18.39 -15.08 -0.67
C HIS A 140 18.01 -13.83 0.13
N LEU A 141 17.02 -13.94 1.01
CA LEU A 141 16.68 -12.89 1.96
C LEU A 141 17.65 -12.90 3.14
N LYS A 142 17.88 -11.70 3.70
CA LYS A 142 18.60 -11.57 4.97
C LYS A 142 17.80 -12.25 6.09
N GLN A 143 18.49 -12.70 7.13
CA GLN A 143 17.81 -13.34 8.27
C GLN A 143 16.75 -12.44 8.90
N THR A 144 17.00 -11.13 9.04
CA THR A 144 16.02 -10.16 9.58
C THR A 144 14.73 -10.09 8.75
N SER A 145 14.86 -10.18 7.43
CA SER A 145 13.71 -10.21 6.51
C SER A 145 12.92 -11.50 6.66
N ARG A 146 13.63 -12.63 6.79
CA ARG A 146 13.00 -13.94 7.03
C ARG A 146 12.27 -13.96 8.36
N ASP A 147 12.88 -13.49 9.44
CA ASP A 147 12.24 -13.39 10.76
C ASP A 147 10.95 -12.56 10.67
N PHE A 148 10.96 -11.46 9.92
CA PHE A 148 9.73 -10.69 9.71
C PHE A 148 8.64 -11.48 8.97
N TRP A 149 8.96 -12.16 7.87
CA TRP A 149 7.97 -12.84 7.03
C TRP A 149 7.52 -14.21 7.58
N GLU A 150 8.43 -14.93 8.24
CA GLU A 150 8.23 -16.28 8.76
C GLU A 150 7.68 -16.27 10.21
N GLU A 151 7.65 -15.11 10.88
CA GLU A 151 6.98 -14.96 12.16
C GLU A 151 5.64 -14.22 12.05
N GLY A 152 4.89 -14.17 13.15
CA GLY A 152 3.73 -13.31 13.31
C GLY A 152 2.89 -13.65 14.54
N MET A 153 1.74 -12.99 14.68
CA MET A 153 0.91 -13.15 15.88
C MET A 153 0.29 -14.55 15.92
N ARG A 154 0.38 -15.20 17.10
CA ARG A 154 -0.23 -16.52 17.37
C ARG A 154 0.20 -17.61 16.38
N GLY A 155 1.45 -17.57 15.92
CA GLY A 155 2.01 -18.56 15.01
C GLY A 155 1.57 -18.40 13.55
N PHE A 156 0.86 -17.33 13.20
CA PHE A 156 0.55 -17.00 11.82
C PHE A 156 1.75 -16.32 11.15
N GLU A 157 2.47 -17.07 10.31
CA GLU A 157 3.58 -16.56 9.50
C GLU A 157 3.06 -15.49 8.53
N ARG A 158 3.61 -14.27 8.57
CA ARG A 158 3.16 -13.16 7.73
C ARG A 158 3.20 -13.48 6.23
N ILE A 159 4.12 -14.35 5.78
CA ILE A 159 4.20 -14.78 4.38
C ILE A 159 2.90 -15.45 3.90
N ARG A 160 2.15 -16.11 4.79
CA ARG A 160 0.84 -16.71 4.49
C ARG A 160 -0.22 -15.69 4.12
N MET A 161 0.02 -14.39 4.27
CA MET A 161 -0.86 -13.38 3.68
C MET A 161 -1.00 -13.55 2.16
N PHE A 162 0.05 -14.02 1.48
CA PHE A 162 0.07 -14.29 0.03
C PHE A 162 -0.66 -15.59 -0.38
N GLU A 163 -1.07 -16.43 0.57
CA GLU A 163 -1.93 -17.59 0.31
C GLU A 163 -3.42 -17.23 0.46
N LYS A 164 -3.74 -16.20 1.27
CA LYS A 164 -5.13 -15.85 1.67
C LYS A 164 -5.72 -14.61 0.97
N GLY A 165 -4.97 -13.98 0.08
CA GLY A 165 -5.32 -12.71 -0.56
C GLY A 165 -4.61 -11.54 0.12
N PHE A 166 -3.39 -11.26 -0.30
CA PHE A 166 -2.47 -10.28 0.29
C PHE A 166 -3.12 -8.89 0.50
N TYR A 167 -3.91 -8.43 -0.48
CA TYR A 167 -4.61 -7.14 -0.45
C TYR A 167 -5.73 -7.04 0.59
N LYS A 168 -6.06 -8.14 1.27
CA LYS A 168 -6.99 -8.16 2.40
C LYS A 168 -6.31 -7.87 3.74
N PHE A 169 -4.97 -7.87 3.77
CA PHE A 169 -4.15 -7.67 4.96
C PHE A 169 -3.60 -6.25 5.06
N GLY A 170 -2.88 -5.99 6.14
CA GLY A 170 -2.43 -4.67 6.52
C GLY A 170 -3.56 -3.77 7.00
N LEU A 171 -3.20 -2.60 7.56
CA LEU A 171 -4.15 -1.68 8.16
C LEU A 171 -5.25 -1.27 7.16
N LEU A 172 -4.85 -0.90 5.94
CA LEU A 172 -5.80 -0.46 4.92
C LEU A 172 -6.63 -1.61 4.34
N GLY A 173 -6.05 -2.79 4.12
CA GLY A 173 -6.80 -3.94 3.61
C GLY A 173 -7.87 -4.44 4.59
N GLN A 174 -7.59 -4.34 5.89
CA GLN A 174 -8.55 -4.60 6.97
C GLN A 174 -9.66 -3.54 7.01
N LEU A 175 -9.29 -2.26 6.90
CA LEU A 175 -10.25 -1.16 6.85
C LEU A 175 -11.19 -1.26 5.64
N VAL A 176 -10.65 -1.48 4.43
CA VAL A 176 -11.46 -1.67 3.22
C VAL A 176 -12.36 -2.89 3.40
N GLY A 177 -11.85 -3.98 3.99
CA GLY A 177 -12.67 -5.14 4.34
C GLY A 177 -13.84 -4.81 5.28
N PHE A 178 -13.60 -3.96 6.29
CA PHE A 178 -14.65 -3.49 7.19
C PHE A 178 -15.68 -2.62 6.46
N ILE A 179 -15.24 -1.72 5.57
CA ILE A 179 -16.14 -0.90 4.74
C ILE A 179 -17.02 -1.80 3.86
N HIS A 180 -16.46 -2.84 3.24
CA HIS A 180 -17.21 -3.83 2.47
C HIS A 180 -18.26 -4.55 3.33
N PHE A 181 -17.89 -4.93 4.55
CA PHE A 181 -18.82 -5.55 5.49
C PHE A 181 -19.98 -4.61 5.86
N ILE A 182 -19.69 -3.35 6.17
CA ILE A 182 -20.74 -2.35 6.44
C ILE A 182 -21.62 -2.13 5.21
N ALA A 183 -21.04 -1.97 4.02
CA ALA A 183 -21.81 -1.82 2.78
C ALA A 183 -22.77 -3.00 2.56
N LEU A 184 -22.32 -4.23 2.85
CA LEU A 184 -23.16 -5.42 2.76
C LEU A 184 -24.35 -5.36 3.74
N LEU A 185 -24.18 -4.83 4.96
CA LEU A 185 -25.29 -4.63 5.90
C LEU A 185 -26.33 -3.62 5.37
N TYR A 186 -25.91 -2.67 4.54
CA TYR A 186 -26.80 -1.74 3.83
C TYR A 186 -27.34 -2.32 2.49
N GLY A 187 -27.11 -3.60 2.21
CA GLY A 187 -27.55 -4.29 1.01
C GLY A 187 -26.73 -3.96 -0.24
N VAL A 188 -25.51 -3.42 -0.08
CA VAL A 188 -24.67 -2.94 -1.19
C VAL A 188 -23.46 -3.82 -1.35
N LYS A 189 -23.28 -4.40 -2.55
CA LYS A 189 -22.07 -5.13 -2.91
C LYS A 189 -21.13 -4.21 -3.67
N LEU A 190 -20.08 -3.71 -3.00
CA LEU A 190 -19.18 -2.71 -3.59
C LEU A 190 -18.53 -3.14 -4.92
N GLY A 191 -18.29 -4.43 -5.10
CA GLY A 191 -17.75 -4.97 -6.36
C GLY A 191 -18.66 -4.80 -7.58
N GLU A 192 -19.93 -4.44 -7.41
CA GLU A 192 -20.83 -4.12 -8.53
C GLU A 192 -20.45 -2.82 -9.25
N LEU A 193 -19.67 -1.92 -8.61
CA LEU A 193 -19.06 -0.78 -9.28
C LEU A 193 -18.21 -1.23 -10.47
N LEU A 194 -17.48 -2.35 -10.32
CA LEU A 194 -16.54 -2.83 -11.33
C LEU A 194 -17.21 -3.37 -12.60
N ARG A 195 -18.55 -3.47 -12.59
CA ARG A 195 -19.35 -3.91 -13.73
C ARG A 195 -20.00 -2.76 -14.48
N GLN A 196 -19.84 -1.52 -13.99
CA GLN A 196 -20.44 -0.36 -14.62
C GLN A 196 -19.67 0.00 -15.90
N PRO A 197 -20.34 0.20 -17.05
CA PRO A 197 -19.68 0.28 -18.35
C PRO A 197 -19.05 1.64 -18.64
N THR A 198 -19.53 2.71 -17.98
CA THR A 198 -19.08 4.09 -18.21
C THR A 198 -18.87 4.84 -16.90
N VAL A 199 -18.15 5.96 -16.96
CA VAL A 199 -17.90 6.83 -15.80
C VAL A 199 -19.20 7.41 -15.25
N GLU A 200 -20.15 7.73 -16.12
CA GLU A 200 -21.48 8.21 -15.74
C GLU A 200 -22.24 7.14 -14.97
N ALA A 201 -22.29 5.90 -15.49
CA ALA A 201 -22.92 4.77 -14.82
C ALA A 201 -22.24 4.42 -13.48
N GLN A 202 -20.91 4.54 -13.40
CA GLN A 202 -20.15 4.40 -12.15
C GLN A 202 -20.60 5.44 -11.11
N GLY A 203 -20.74 6.70 -11.52
CA GLY A 203 -21.20 7.80 -10.67
C GLY A 203 -22.64 7.63 -10.20
N GLU A 204 -23.55 7.33 -11.13
CA GLU A 204 -24.97 7.07 -10.83
C GLU A 204 -25.13 5.88 -9.88
N TRP A 205 -24.43 4.77 -10.13
CA TRP A 205 -24.44 3.62 -9.24
C TRP A 205 -23.93 3.99 -7.84
N PHE A 206 -22.86 4.77 -7.74
CA PHE A 206 -22.34 5.23 -6.45
C PHE A 206 -23.38 6.09 -5.71
N ASP A 207 -23.99 7.06 -6.40
CA ASP A 207 -24.94 8.00 -5.82
C ASP A 207 -26.22 7.29 -5.34
N GLN A 208 -26.68 6.25 -6.05
CA GLN A 208 -27.86 5.48 -5.68
C GLN A 208 -27.59 4.47 -4.55
N ASN A 209 -26.42 3.82 -4.58
CA ASN A 209 -26.15 2.66 -3.72
C ASN A 209 -25.24 2.98 -2.54
N VAL A 210 -24.19 3.77 -2.76
CA VAL A 210 -23.11 3.95 -1.77
C VAL A 210 -23.27 5.25 -0.97
N ALA A 211 -23.70 6.34 -1.62
CA ALA A 211 -23.83 7.66 -1.00
C ALA A 211 -24.65 7.63 0.31
N LYS A 212 -25.75 6.87 0.34
CA LYS A 212 -26.62 6.72 1.51
C LYS A 212 -25.91 6.17 2.76
N ILE A 213 -24.83 5.40 2.58
CA ILE A 213 -24.03 4.87 3.70
C ILE A 213 -23.33 6.03 4.41
N PHE A 214 -22.75 6.96 3.64
CA PHE A 214 -22.08 8.16 4.16
C PHE A 214 -23.06 9.12 4.85
N ASP A 215 -24.30 9.15 4.37
CA ASP A 215 -25.36 9.99 4.94
C ASP A 215 -25.99 9.37 6.20
N SER A 216 -25.67 8.11 6.53
CA SER A 216 -26.23 7.43 7.70
C SER A 216 -25.68 7.96 9.03
N TYR A 217 -26.54 8.01 10.04
CA TYR A 217 -26.19 8.47 11.39
C TYR A 217 -25.03 7.67 12.01
N LEU A 218 -25.01 6.35 11.78
CA LEU A 218 -23.95 5.47 12.28
C LEU A 218 -22.59 5.82 11.66
N PHE A 219 -22.56 6.07 10.35
CA PHE A 219 -21.33 6.44 9.66
C PHE A 219 -20.82 7.82 10.09
N GLN A 220 -21.72 8.81 10.20
CA GLN A 220 -21.37 10.14 10.68
C GLN A 220 -20.75 10.10 12.08
N LYS A 221 -21.31 9.31 13.01
CA LYS A 221 -20.72 9.11 14.34
C LYS A 221 -19.36 8.40 14.30
N LEU A 222 -19.20 7.42 13.42
CA LEU A 222 -17.95 6.67 13.28
C LEU A 222 -16.83 7.59 12.79
N VAL A 223 -17.07 8.40 11.76
CA VAL A 223 -16.07 9.29 11.16
C VAL A 223 -15.63 10.41 12.11
N LEU A 224 -16.53 10.85 12.99
CA LEU A 224 -16.22 11.81 14.05
C LEU A 224 -15.47 11.19 15.24
N SER A 225 -15.36 9.85 15.29
CA SER A 225 -14.62 9.16 16.35
C SER A 225 -13.12 9.17 16.05
N PRO A 226 -12.27 9.59 17.00
CA PRO A 226 -10.81 9.49 16.88
C PRO A 226 -10.32 8.08 16.50
N ILE A 227 -11.04 7.03 16.90
CA ILE A 227 -10.68 5.63 16.65
C ILE A 227 -10.79 5.23 15.17
N ALA A 228 -11.76 5.78 14.44
CA ALA A 228 -11.92 5.50 13.01
C ALA A 228 -10.77 6.08 12.18
N LEU A 229 -10.23 7.23 12.61
CA LEU A 229 -9.16 7.97 11.94
C LEU A 229 -7.82 7.23 12.03
N TYR A 230 -7.56 6.53 13.13
CA TYR A 230 -6.36 5.74 13.30
C TYR A 230 -6.32 4.52 12.37
N ASN A 231 -7.45 3.84 12.15
CA ASN A 231 -7.54 2.73 11.19
C ASN A 231 -7.56 3.18 9.72
N LEU A 232 -7.82 4.47 9.47
CA LEU A 232 -7.70 5.11 8.15
C LEU A 232 -6.26 5.49 7.80
N GLY A 233 -5.30 5.33 8.72
CA GLY A 233 -3.90 5.73 8.49
C GLY A 233 -3.72 7.26 8.39
N ILE A 234 -4.72 8.04 8.81
CA ILE A 234 -4.70 9.50 8.77
C ILE A 234 -4.21 10.00 10.13
N PRO A 235 -3.00 10.61 10.23
CA PRO A 235 -2.53 11.20 11.48
C PRO A 235 -3.52 12.25 12.00
N PRO A 236 -3.79 12.34 13.32
CA PRO A 236 -4.73 13.31 13.88
C PRO A 236 -4.44 14.77 13.50
N ALA A 237 -3.16 15.11 13.27
CA ALA A 237 -2.75 16.45 12.84
C ALA A 237 -3.21 16.79 11.41
N GLN A 238 -3.32 15.79 10.53
CA GLN A 238 -3.81 15.97 9.16
C GLN A 238 -5.34 16.04 9.10
N TYR A 239 -6.05 15.48 10.09
CA TYR A 239 -7.51 15.48 10.16
C TYR A 239 -8.11 16.90 10.13
N ALA A 240 -7.57 17.80 10.95
CA ALA A 240 -8.04 19.19 10.99
C ALA A 240 -7.86 19.90 9.64
N SER A 241 -6.74 19.63 8.95
CA SER A 241 -6.45 20.16 7.61
C SER A 241 -7.33 19.56 6.51
N LEU A 242 -7.77 18.30 6.66
CA LEU A 242 -8.63 17.63 5.68
C LEU A 242 -10.08 18.14 5.67
N CYS A 243 -10.49 18.81 6.75
CA CYS A 243 -11.85 19.31 6.95
C CYS A 243 -11.93 20.84 7.00
N ASP A 244 -10.88 21.57 6.62
CA ASP A 244 -10.81 23.03 6.76
C ASP A 244 -11.21 23.52 8.17
N GLY A 245 -10.86 22.72 9.20
CA GLY A 245 -11.24 22.99 10.60
C GLY A 245 -12.69 22.68 10.99
N ARG A 246 -13.49 22.04 10.13
CA ARG A 246 -14.90 21.68 10.34
C ARG A 246 -15.15 20.17 10.31
N PRO A 247 -14.89 19.44 11.41
CA PRO A 247 -15.03 17.97 11.49
C PRO A 247 -16.37 17.42 11.00
N GLU A 248 -17.47 18.17 11.18
CA GLU A 248 -18.82 17.84 10.72
C GLU A 248 -18.93 17.64 9.19
N THR A 249 -17.96 18.17 8.43
CA THR A 249 -17.90 18.00 6.97
C THR A 249 -17.17 16.74 6.54
N MET A 250 -16.52 16.00 7.45
CA MET A 250 -15.66 14.87 7.08
C MET A 250 -16.42 13.79 6.33
N SER A 251 -17.67 13.51 6.69
CA SER A 251 -18.47 12.52 5.95
C SER A 251 -18.65 12.94 4.48
N ASN A 252 -18.89 14.23 4.22
CA ASN A 252 -19.01 14.77 2.86
C ASN A 252 -17.66 14.75 2.13
N VAL A 253 -16.56 15.06 2.81
CA VAL A 253 -15.21 14.97 2.23
C VAL A 253 -14.89 13.54 1.80
N LEU A 254 -15.13 12.57 2.69
CA LEU A 254 -14.91 11.14 2.41
C LEU A 254 -15.85 10.64 1.30
N LYS A 255 -17.13 11.03 1.32
CA LYS A 255 -18.11 10.72 0.28
C LYS A 255 -17.66 11.24 -1.08
N ASN A 256 -17.24 12.50 -1.16
CA ASN A 256 -16.77 13.12 -2.41
C ASN A 256 -15.49 12.46 -2.93
N ARG A 257 -14.55 12.11 -2.05
CA ARG A 257 -13.31 11.40 -2.43
C ARG A 257 -13.61 9.97 -2.89
N ALA A 258 -14.48 9.25 -2.19
CA ALA A 258 -14.89 7.90 -2.58
C ALA A 258 -15.63 7.90 -3.92
N ARG A 259 -16.53 8.88 -4.14
CA ARG A 259 -17.22 9.07 -5.42
C ARG A 259 -16.25 9.42 -6.53
N ARG A 260 -15.30 10.33 -6.28
CA ARG A 260 -14.26 10.69 -7.24
C ARG A 260 -13.42 9.46 -7.60
N LEU A 261 -12.97 8.68 -6.63
CA LEU A 261 -12.25 7.43 -6.90
C LEU A 261 -13.10 6.47 -7.73
N ALA A 262 -14.41 6.37 -7.46
CA ALA A 262 -15.32 5.51 -8.20
C ALA A 262 -15.56 5.96 -9.65
N ALA A 263 -15.51 7.26 -9.94
CA ALA A 263 -16.00 7.84 -11.19
C ALA A 263 -15.09 8.96 -11.74
N MET A 264 -13.78 8.91 -11.50
CA MET A 264 -12.82 9.83 -12.13
C MET A 264 -12.38 9.36 -13.52
N GLU A 265 -12.36 8.04 -13.72
CA GLU A 265 -11.95 7.39 -14.96
C GLU A 265 -12.69 6.06 -15.12
N LYS A 266 -12.75 5.54 -16.34
CA LYS A 266 -13.30 4.22 -16.63
C LYS A 266 -12.61 3.16 -15.78
N ILE A 267 -13.37 2.20 -15.27
CA ILE A 267 -12.83 1.18 -14.36
C ILE A 267 -11.65 0.40 -14.96
N ASP A 268 -11.66 0.19 -16.29
CA ASP A 268 -10.61 -0.47 -17.07
C ASP A 268 -9.22 0.20 -16.97
N ASN A 269 -9.15 1.45 -16.50
CA ASN A 269 -7.91 2.19 -16.29
C ASN A 269 -7.69 2.60 -14.82
N ASN A 270 -8.62 2.26 -13.92
CA ASN A 270 -8.63 2.73 -12.54
C ASN A 270 -8.37 1.58 -11.55
N TYR A 271 -7.11 1.15 -11.47
CA TYR A 271 -6.73 0.03 -10.60
C TYR A 271 -6.87 0.35 -9.11
N PHE A 272 -6.87 1.63 -8.73
CA PHE A 272 -7.17 2.07 -7.37
C PHE A 272 -8.63 1.78 -7.00
N ALA A 273 -9.58 1.99 -7.92
CA ALA A 273 -10.96 1.60 -7.71
C ALA A 273 -11.13 0.08 -7.65
N TYR A 274 -10.38 -0.70 -8.44
CA TYR A 274 -10.33 -2.16 -8.30
C TYR A 274 -9.90 -2.60 -6.90
N GLN A 275 -8.88 -1.96 -6.31
CA GLN A 275 -8.51 -2.25 -4.92
C GLN A 275 -9.58 -1.81 -3.92
N ALA A 276 -10.12 -0.60 -4.06
CA ALA A 276 -11.10 -0.07 -3.10
C ALA A 276 -12.42 -0.86 -3.10
N TYR A 277 -12.92 -1.19 -4.29
CA TYR A 277 -14.26 -1.77 -4.49
C TYR A 277 -14.24 -3.28 -4.76
N GLY A 278 -13.10 -3.84 -5.18
CA GLY A 278 -12.92 -5.27 -5.46
C GLY A 278 -11.88 -5.98 -4.59
N ARG A 279 -11.00 -5.25 -3.90
CA ARG A 279 -9.89 -5.81 -3.10
C ARG A 279 -8.97 -6.74 -3.92
N THR A 280 -8.80 -6.40 -5.19
CA THR A 280 -8.01 -7.14 -6.17
C THR A 280 -7.56 -6.19 -7.29
N TYR A 281 -6.84 -6.70 -8.28
CA TYR A 281 -6.64 -6.03 -9.57
C TYR A 281 -7.49 -6.67 -10.66
N ASP A 282 -7.61 -5.98 -11.79
CA ASP A 282 -8.04 -6.61 -13.02
C ASP A 282 -6.93 -7.53 -13.56
N HIS A 283 -7.17 -8.84 -13.49
CA HIS A 283 -6.24 -9.85 -14.00
C HIS A 283 -6.37 -10.08 -15.51
N SER A 284 -7.42 -9.54 -16.14
CA SER A 284 -7.64 -9.64 -17.59
C SER A 284 -6.99 -8.50 -18.37
N SER A 285 -6.91 -7.30 -17.77
CA SER A 285 -6.26 -6.15 -18.38
C SER A 285 -4.73 -6.26 -18.29
N ALA A 286 -4.03 -5.90 -19.36
CA ALA A 286 -2.56 -5.81 -19.36
C ALA A 286 -2.05 -4.56 -18.61
N THR A 287 -2.84 -3.49 -18.54
CA THR A 287 -2.39 -2.14 -18.14
C THR A 287 -3.05 -1.61 -16.87
N ASN A 288 -4.17 -2.17 -16.44
CA ASN A 288 -4.93 -1.71 -15.27
C ASN A 288 -4.32 -2.17 -13.94
N LYS A 289 -3.07 -1.76 -13.71
CA LYS A 289 -2.24 -2.09 -12.55
C LYS A 289 -0.99 -1.21 -12.56
N PRO A 290 -0.31 -1.02 -11.42
CA PRO A 290 0.94 -0.28 -11.35
C PRO A 290 1.99 -0.77 -12.38
N PRO A 291 2.82 0.13 -12.94
CA PRO A 291 3.81 -0.22 -13.97
C PRO A 291 4.68 -1.43 -13.61
N TYR A 292 5.16 -1.52 -12.36
CA TYR A 292 6.01 -2.64 -11.93
C TYR A 292 5.33 -4.02 -11.96
N LEU A 293 3.99 -4.08 -11.99
CA LEU A 293 3.22 -5.32 -12.11
C LEU A 293 2.85 -5.66 -13.56
N GLN A 294 3.16 -4.81 -14.54
CA GLN A 294 2.83 -5.06 -15.94
C GLN A 294 3.93 -5.88 -16.61
N GLU A 295 3.55 -6.94 -17.33
CA GLU A 295 4.49 -7.85 -18.01
C GLU A 295 5.51 -7.14 -18.89
N ARG A 296 5.03 -6.16 -19.67
CA ARG A 296 5.86 -5.36 -20.59
C ARG A 296 7.02 -4.65 -19.92
N PHE A 297 6.94 -4.39 -18.61
CA PHE A 297 7.98 -3.71 -17.85
C PHE A 297 8.81 -4.66 -16.99
N PHE A 298 8.44 -5.93 -16.86
CA PHE A 298 9.09 -6.86 -15.95
C PHE A 298 10.58 -7.03 -16.26
N ALA A 299 10.95 -7.21 -17.53
CA ALA A 299 12.35 -7.33 -17.94
C ALA A 299 13.15 -6.07 -17.58
N THR A 300 12.65 -4.88 -17.92
CA THR A 300 13.31 -3.61 -17.58
C THR A 300 13.47 -3.42 -16.08
N VAL A 301 12.44 -3.71 -15.29
CA VAL A 301 12.50 -3.60 -13.83
C VAL A 301 13.53 -4.59 -13.26
N ARG A 302 13.57 -5.82 -13.77
CA ARG A 302 14.54 -6.84 -13.35
C ARG A 302 15.97 -6.44 -13.69
N ASP A 303 16.22 -5.95 -14.90
CA ASP A 303 17.55 -5.54 -15.34
C ASP A 303 18.08 -4.31 -14.57
N ASN A 304 17.16 -3.49 -14.04
CA ASN A 304 17.47 -2.31 -13.24
C ASN A 304 17.38 -2.53 -11.72
N ILE A 305 17.10 -3.75 -11.25
CA ILE A 305 16.76 -3.99 -9.84
C ILE A 305 17.92 -3.63 -8.89
N ASP A 306 19.16 -3.81 -9.34
CA ASP A 306 20.38 -3.52 -8.57
C ASP A 306 20.66 -2.01 -8.42
N ARG A 307 19.88 -1.16 -9.10
CA ARG A 307 19.95 0.30 -8.95
C ARG A 307 19.21 0.80 -7.70
N ILE A 308 18.47 -0.06 -7.01
CA ILE A 308 17.80 0.27 -5.74
C ILE A 308 18.78 0.08 -4.58
N LYS A 309 18.96 1.13 -3.78
CA LYS A 309 19.53 1.04 -2.43
C LYS A 309 18.40 1.23 -1.41
N VAL A 310 18.22 0.26 -0.54
CA VAL A 310 17.26 0.34 0.57
C VAL A 310 18.00 0.76 1.84
N GLU A 311 17.51 1.80 2.51
CA GLU A 311 18.05 2.35 3.76
C GLU A 311 16.99 2.44 4.86
#